data_AF-A0A6L2PVX7-F1
#
_entry.id   AF-A0A6L2PVX7-F1
#
_cell.length_a   1.000
_cell.length_b   1.000
_cell.length_c   1.000
_cell.angle_alpha   90.00
_cell.angle_beta   90.00
_cell.angle_gamma   90.00
#
_symmetry.space_group_name_H-M   'P 1'
#
loop_
_entity.id
_entity.type
_entity.pdbx_description
1 polymer ?
#
loop_
_entity_poly.entity_id
_entity_poly.type
_entity_poly.pdbx_seq_one_letter_code
_entity_poly.pdbx_strand_id
1 'polypeptide(L)'
;VDSCYRCVVIHEKHPNVLQYKETFCDLRASLDQMCGQITGDASLYSMFRAEPAGGPVPCPFKGAPFTFTYNRGSGECGSPVSRVDSCTNESQLLLRYQACPDVHGTESTVEELVCLATWKDGSTRYLVGKLYHKMATSDEDRYRCFVYDQHHQHNHHQVYQVAQSGDATCNGLLSALEGSRTMKLTTIENQHSRCRYPAFVTDHHHWHTLDHSRSYMILHKNTTLRITREEGGQEMRVVCHNEHHTSHHQVTIVAHATSGCNSGYVCMVFYRREGHVIELQKSTQFVQVPEEACSPANFNPSALPFITLITTSLHKKRCPYLGRYSISGLSVDGRQMSAARRKRKCSDEQGVVDAGGVDNKADCGSYDFKSLVVGCSENSDTMEFYSSCDTEAVSSYLCHGSWEDNGTSYLIASPVSRKSVGARRYCFIYTRSGGESSMGLSQHADGNKHGGMGSVSTVLRLSSVTESCHRNINPGVTGAWAFNLTINGV
;
A
#
# COMPACT_ATOMS: atom_id res chain seq x y z
N VAL A 1 -47.04 32.61 -24.18
CA VAL A 1 -45.78 31.84 -24.11
C VAL A 1 -45.88 30.84 -25.24
N ASP A 2 -45.32 31.18 -26.39
CA ASP A 2 -45.48 30.35 -27.59
C ASP A 2 -44.70 29.04 -27.42
N SER A 3 -45.36 27.93 -27.70
CA SER A 3 -44.72 26.61 -27.70
C SER A 3 -43.74 26.53 -28.87
N CYS A 4 -42.46 26.42 -28.55
CA CYS A 4 -41.37 26.33 -29.50
C CYS A 4 -40.92 24.88 -29.72
N TYR A 5 -40.59 24.53 -30.96
CA TYR A 5 -40.07 23.21 -31.33
C TYR A 5 -38.71 23.36 -31.99
N ARG A 6 -37.81 22.39 -31.74
CA ARG A 6 -36.50 22.26 -32.39
C ARG A 6 -36.33 20.84 -32.86
N CYS A 7 -35.77 20.64 -34.04
CA CYS A 7 -35.23 19.32 -34.38
C CYS A 7 -33.84 19.17 -33.75
N VAL A 8 -33.57 18.00 -33.20
CA VAL A 8 -32.27 17.64 -32.63
C VAL A 8 -31.81 16.33 -33.26
N VAL A 9 -30.64 16.34 -33.91
CA VAL A 9 -29.99 15.14 -34.45
C VAL A 9 -28.84 14.77 -33.53
N ILE A 10 -28.93 13.59 -32.91
CA ILE A 10 -28.01 13.14 -31.86
C ILE A 10 -27.15 12.00 -32.41
N HIS A 11 -25.84 12.11 -32.20
CA HIS A 11 -24.83 11.13 -32.55
C HIS A 11 -24.16 10.61 -31.27
N GLU A 12 -24.23 9.31 -31.06
CA GLU A 12 -23.46 8.65 -30.00
C GLU A 12 -22.01 8.49 -30.47
N LYS A 13 -21.08 9.28 -29.91
CA LYS A 13 -19.64 9.14 -30.18
C LYS A 13 -18.99 8.13 -29.24
N HIS A 14 -19.47 8.04 -28.01
CA HIS A 14 -19.08 7.09 -26.98
C HIS A 14 -20.23 6.94 -25.97
N PRO A 15 -20.35 5.84 -25.20
CA PRO A 15 -21.39 5.70 -24.16
C PRO A 15 -21.46 6.85 -23.11
N ASN A 16 -20.37 7.60 -22.98
CA ASN A 16 -20.23 8.76 -22.08
C ASN A 16 -20.29 10.12 -22.79
N VAL A 17 -20.36 10.14 -24.12
CA VAL A 17 -20.29 11.38 -24.94
C VAL A 17 -21.28 11.30 -26.09
N LEU A 18 -22.24 12.20 -26.07
CA LEU A 18 -23.15 12.45 -27.19
C LEU A 18 -22.76 13.77 -27.84
N GLN A 19 -22.89 13.83 -29.15
CA GLN A 19 -22.83 15.09 -29.89
C GLN A 19 -24.16 15.31 -30.58
N TYR A 20 -24.60 16.55 -30.68
CA TYR A 20 -25.85 16.85 -31.36
C TYR A 20 -25.79 18.16 -32.11
N LYS A 21 -26.63 18.26 -33.13
CA LYS A 21 -26.96 19.50 -33.82
C LYS A 21 -28.44 19.79 -33.60
N GLU A 22 -28.78 21.06 -33.48
CA GLU A 22 -30.18 21.48 -33.35
C GLU A 22 -30.52 22.61 -34.30
N THR A 23 -31.80 22.72 -34.64
CA THR A 23 -32.33 23.88 -35.36
C THR A 23 -32.58 25.04 -34.39
N PHE A 24 -32.77 26.23 -34.96
CA PHE A 24 -33.37 27.33 -34.20
C PHE A 24 -34.81 26.98 -33.78
N CYS A 25 -35.31 27.79 -32.86
CA CYS A 25 -36.68 27.71 -32.36
C CYS A 25 -37.67 28.07 -33.48
N ASP A 26 -38.59 27.16 -33.82
CA ASP A 26 -39.59 27.36 -34.88
C ASP A 26 -40.98 26.81 -34.48
N LEU A 27 -42.00 27.14 -35.29
CA LEU A 27 -43.34 26.59 -35.19
C LEU A 27 -43.32 25.08 -35.47
N ARG A 28 -44.30 24.38 -34.89
CA ARG A 28 -44.42 22.93 -35.07
C ARG A 28 -44.64 22.58 -36.55
N ALA A 29 -43.71 21.84 -37.13
CA ALA A 29 -43.83 21.25 -38.47
C ALA A 29 -43.56 19.74 -38.43
N SER A 30 -43.53 19.10 -39.59
CA SER A 30 -43.12 17.69 -39.69
C SER A 30 -41.63 17.53 -39.34
N LEU A 31 -41.25 16.34 -38.86
CA LEU A 31 -39.86 16.05 -38.48
C LEU A 31 -38.89 16.32 -39.64
N ASP A 32 -39.22 15.84 -40.84
CA ASP A 32 -38.37 16.00 -42.04
C ASP A 32 -38.14 17.47 -42.41
N GLN A 33 -39.20 18.29 -42.33
CA GLN A 33 -39.08 19.73 -42.61
C GLN A 33 -38.22 20.45 -41.59
N MET A 34 -38.39 20.14 -40.30
CA MET A 34 -37.58 20.77 -39.25
C MET A 34 -36.13 20.30 -39.36
N CYS A 35 -35.88 19.00 -39.40
CA CYS A 35 -34.52 18.46 -39.45
C CYS A 35 -33.77 18.77 -40.76
N GLY A 36 -34.50 18.98 -41.86
CA GLY A 36 -33.93 19.45 -43.12
C GLY A 36 -33.34 20.86 -43.07
N GLN A 37 -33.65 21.66 -42.04
CA GLN A 37 -33.05 22.98 -41.81
C GLN A 37 -31.63 22.88 -41.21
N ILE A 38 -31.21 21.71 -40.71
CA ILE A 38 -29.87 21.55 -40.14
C ILE A 38 -28.85 21.50 -41.27
N THR A 39 -28.08 22.57 -41.40
CA THR A 39 -27.01 22.67 -42.40
C THR A 39 -25.74 21.94 -41.95
N GLY A 40 -24.84 21.67 -42.91
CA GLY A 40 -23.56 21.01 -42.63
C GLY A 40 -22.66 21.80 -41.67
N ASP A 41 -22.76 23.12 -41.70
CA ASP A 41 -22.03 24.10 -40.86
C ASP A 41 -22.75 24.45 -39.55
N ALA A 42 -23.95 23.90 -39.30
CA ALA A 42 -24.64 24.10 -38.03
C ALA A 42 -23.78 23.70 -36.83
N SER A 43 -23.87 24.49 -35.75
CA SER A 43 -23.09 24.31 -34.53
C SER A 43 -23.26 22.92 -33.95
N LEU A 44 -22.13 22.30 -33.61
CA LEU A 44 -22.10 20.99 -32.96
C LEU A 44 -21.97 21.20 -31.46
N TYR A 45 -22.88 20.59 -30.71
CA TYR A 45 -22.87 20.63 -29.25
C TYR A 45 -22.42 19.27 -28.70
N SER A 46 -21.75 19.30 -27.55
CA SER A 46 -21.26 18.09 -26.88
C SER A 46 -21.96 17.94 -25.53
N MET A 47 -22.45 16.74 -25.22
CA MET A 47 -23.04 16.38 -23.93
C MET A 47 -22.22 15.27 -23.29
N PHE A 48 -21.79 15.51 -22.06
CA PHE A 48 -21.01 14.56 -21.27
C PHE A 48 -21.89 13.94 -20.21
N ARG A 49 -21.80 12.62 -20.07
CA ARG A 49 -22.48 11.90 -18.99
C ARG A 49 -21.83 12.31 -17.66
N ALA A 50 -22.58 12.99 -16.80
CA ALA A 50 -22.08 13.45 -15.49
C ALA A 50 -21.58 12.28 -14.62
N GLU A 51 -22.27 11.14 -14.70
CA GLU A 51 -21.93 9.91 -13.99
C GLU A 51 -21.86 8.73 -14.98
N PRO A 52 -20.65 8.40 -15.49
CA PRO A 52 -20.42 7.25 -16.36
C PRO A 52 -20.80 5.92 -15.70
N ALA A 53 -21.73 5.16 -16.29
CA ALA A 53 -22.14 3.86 -15.74
C ALA A 53 -20.98 2.84 -15.70
N GLY A 54 -20.07 2.89 -16.68
CA GLY A 54 -18.84 2.08 -16.71
C GLY A 54 -17.63 2.74 -16.04
N GLY A 55 -17.82 3.90 -15.41
CA GLY A 55 -16.73 4.72 -14.89
C GLY A 55 -15.88 5.43 -15.97
N PRO A 56 -14.82 6.12 -15.55
CA PRO A 56 -13.79 6.67 -16.42
C PRO A 56 -13.10 5.59 -17.28
N VAL A 57 -12.55 5.99 -18.44
CA VAL A 57 -11.83 5.08 -19.36
C VAL A 57 -10.31 5.27 -19.23
N PRO A 58 -9.48 4.25 -19.51
CA PRO A 58 -8.03 4.40 -19.52
C PRO A 58 -7.57 5.53 -20.47
N CYS A 59 -6.62 6.35 -20.02
CA CYS A 59 -6.07 7.42 -20.83
C CYS A 59 -5.25 6.85 -22.01
N PRO A 60 -5.30 7.46 -23.21
CA PRO A 60 -4.68 6.90 -24.40
C PRO A 60 -3.15 7.04 -24.46
N PHE A 61 -2.56 7.78 -23.51
CA PHE A 61 -1.12 8.08 -23.47
C PHE A 61 -0.36 6.95 -22.77
N LYS A 62 0.19 6.02 -23.56
CA LYS A 62 0.93 4.87 -23.05
C LYS A 62 2.38 5.22 -22.77
N GLY A 63 2.92 4.68 -21.67
CA GLY A 63 4.35 4.80 -21.37
C GLY A 63 4.75 5.97 -20.48
N ALA A 64 3.81 6.54 -19.71
CA ALA A 64 4.13 7.53 -18.68
C ALA A 64 5.18 6.98 -17.68
N PRO A 65 5.99 7.86 -17.06
CA PRO A 65 5.88 9.33 -17.04
C PRO A 65 6.38 10.00 -18.34
N PHE A 66 5.86 11.21 -18.60
CA PHE A 66 6.25 12.04 -19.73
C PHE A 66 6.80 13.38 -19.26
N THR A 67 7.74 13.95 -20.01
CA THR A 67 7.96 15.40 -20.01
C THR A 67 7.12 16.02 -21.11
N PHE A 68 6.72 17.27 -20.96
CA PHE A 68 6.02 17.98 -22.01
C PHE A 68 6.37 19.46 -22.08
N THR A 69 6.34 19.99 -23.30
CA THR A 69 6.29 21.43 -23.57
C THR A 69 4.85 21.82 -23.90
N TYR A 70 4.49 23.08 -23.68
CA TYR A 70 3.14 23.55 -23.98
C TYR A 70 3.13 24.98 -24.51
N ASN A 71 2.11 25.32 -25.30
CA ASN A 71 1.89 26.66 -25.83
C ASN A 71 0.44 27.07 -25.59
N ARG A 72 0.22 28.32 -25.13
CA ARG A 72 -1.09 28.94 -24.88
C ARG A 72 -1.41 30.10 -25.84
N GLY A 73 -0.71 30.20 -26.96
CA GLY A 73 -0.83 31.27 -27.96
C GLY A 73 0.23 32.37 -27.86
N SER A 74 1.05 32.36 -26.80
CA SER A 74 2.08 33.37 -26.50
C SER A 74 3.52 32.89 -26.71
N GLY A 75 3.71 31.67 -27.17
CA GLY A 75 5.03 31.03 -27.35
C GLY A 75 5.11 29.66 -26.70
N GLU A 76 6.08 28.85 -27.10
CA GLU A 76 6.31 27.53 -26.53
C GLU A 76 7.07 27.62 -25.20
N CYS A 77 6.46 27.09 -24.14
CA CYS A 77 7.07 26.92 -22.83
C CYS A 77 7.76 25.54 -22.76
N GLY A 78 9.09 25.55 -22.82
CA GLY A 78 9.92 24.35 -22.73
C GLY A 78 11.05 24.38 -21.70
N SER A 79 11.26 25.50 -21.00
CA SER A 79 12.31 25.61 -19.98
C SER A 79 11.84 26.45 -18.79
N PRO A 80 11.66 25.87 -17.58
CA PRO A 80 11.82 24.44 -17.27
C PRO A 80 10.71 23.57 -17.89
N VAL A 81 11.02 22.30 -18.16
CA VAL A 81 10.09 21.35 -18.80
C VAL A 81 8.97 20.97 -17.83
N SER A 82 7.75 20.82 -18.34
CA SER A 82 6.61 20.34 -17.55
C SER A 82 6.56 18.80 -17.51
N ARG A 83 5.80 18.20 -16.58
CA ARG A 83 5.78 16.74 -16.38
C ARG A 83 4.37 16.18 -16.26
N VAL A 84 4.13 15.02 -16.87
CA VAL A 84 2.90 14.22 -16.72
C VAL A 84 3.22 12.90 -16.05
N ASP A 85 2.55 12.61 -14.94
CA ASP A 85 2.64 11.33 -14.25
C ASP A 85 1.32 10.56 -14.40
N SER A 86 1.38 9.23 -14.55
CA SER A 86 0.20 8.40 -14.40
C SER A 86 -0.14 8.22 -12.93
N CYS A 87 -1.41 8.42 -12.59
CA CYS A 87 -1.92 8.07 -11.28
C CYS A 87 -2.01 6.53 -11.14
N THR A 88 -2.36 6.07 -9.95
CA THR A 88 -2.57 4.63 -9.67
C THR A 88 -3.71 4.03 -10.50
N ASN A 89 -4.70 4.84 -10.86
CA ASN A 89 -5.73 4.50 -11.83
C ASN A 89 -5.29 4.91 -13.25
N GLU A 90 -5.35 3.98 -14.20
CA GLU A 90 -4.98 4.20 -15.61
C GLU A 90 -5.90 5.22 -16.33
N SER A 91 -7.06 5.54 -15.76
CA SER A 91 -7.96 6.58 -16.26
C SER A 91 -7.59 8.00 -15.80
N GLN A 92 -6.51 8.16 -15.05
CA GLN A 92 -6.12 9.43 -14.44
C GLN A 92 -4.66 9.79 -14.72
N LEU A 93 -4.43 11.07 -15.02
CA LEU A 93 -3.12 11.65 -15.22
C LEU A 93 -2.97 12.91 -14.38
N LEU A 94 -1.77 13.14 -13.86
CA LEU A 94 -1.41 14.38 -13.17
C LEU A 94 -0.50 15.22 -14.05
N LEU A 95 -0.95 16.40 -14.45
CA LEU A 95 -0.18 17.35 -15.25
C LEU A 95 0.41 18.42 -14.32
N ARG A 96 1.74 18.48 -14.27
CA ARG A 96 2.51 19.47 -13.49
C ARG A 96 3.12 20.49 -14.45
N TYR A 97 2.46 21.63 -14.58
CA TYR A 97 2.90 22.74 -15.40
C TYR A 97 4.02 23.51 -14.69
N GLN A 98 5.00 23.94 -15.46
CA GLN A 98 6.03 24.90 -15.06
C GLN A 98 5.77 26.26 -15.72
N ALA A 99 6.07 27.34 -15.01
CA ALA A 99 6.16 28.68 -15.60
C ALA A 99 7.52 28.84 -16.29
N CYS A 100 7.52 29.25 -17.56
CA CYS A 100 8.75 29.53 -18.29
C CYS A 100 9.11 31.02 -18.15
N PRO A 101 10.38 31.35 -17.87
CA PRO A 101 10.87 32.71 -18.03
C PRO A 101 10.58 33.20 -19.45
N ASP A 102 10.19 34.46 -19.59
CA ASP A 102 9.98 35.17 -20.86
C ASP A 102 8.83 34.68 -21.76
N VAL A 103 8.00 33.73 -21.32
CA VAL A 103 6.78 33.32 -22.04
C VAL A 103 5.55 33.78 -21.25
N HIS A 104 4.88 34.82 -21.73
CA HIS A 104 3.70 35.40 -21.08
C HIS A 104 2.54 34.40 -20.94
N GLY A 105 1.85 34.42 -19.81
CA GLY A 105 0.69 33.54 -19.56
C GLY A 105 1.04 32.09 -19.19
N THR A 106 2.32 31.78 -18.99
CA THR A 106 2.77 30.51 -18.39
C THR A 106 2.69 30.59 -16.88
N GLU A 107 2.31 29.49 -16.23
CA GLU A 107 2.08 29.45 -14.78
C GLU A 107 2.42 28.07 -14.21
N SER A 108 3.02 28.04 -13.03
CA SER A 108 3.28 26.80 -12.30
C SER A 108 2.01 26.32 -11.59
N THR A 109 1.35 25.34 -12.19
CA THR A 109 0.07 24.80 -11.72
C THR A 109 0.04 23.28 -11.82
N VAL A 110 -0.87 22.66 -11.07
CA VAL A 110 -1.09 21.20 -11.14
C VAL A 110 -2.55 20.97 -11.49
N GLU A 111 -2.78 20.18 -12.53
CA GLU A 111 -4.10 19.82 -13.04
C GLU A 111 -4.23 18.29 -13.04
N GLU A 112 -5.30 17.75 -12.45
CA GLU A 112 -5.61 16.31 -12.51
C GLU A 112 -6.62 16.06 -13.64
N LEU A 113 -6.26 15.20 -14.60
CA LEU A 113 -7.09 14.82 -15.73
C LEU A 113 -7.69 13.44 -15.51
N VAL A 114 -9.02 13.37 -15.51
CA VAL A 114 -9.77 12.10 -15.55
C VAL A 114 -10.28 11.87 -16.96
N CYS A 115 -9.83 10.79 -17.61
CA CYS A 115 -10.23 10.42 -18.97
C CYS A 115 -11.61 9.76 -18.97
N LEU A 116 -12.56 10.29 -19.76
CA LEU A 116 -13.97 9.86 -19.73
C LEU A 116 -14.41 9.11 -21.00
N ALA A 117 -13.81 9.45 -22.14
CA ALA A 117 -14.11 8.80 -23.40
C ALA A 117 -12.98 9.02 -24.40
N THR A 118 -12.79 8.06 -25.29
CA THR A 118 -11.92 8.21 -26.46
C THR A 118 -12.65 7.67 -27.69
N TRP A 119 -12.45 8.31 -28.84
CA TRP A 119 -12.94 7.82 -30.12
C TRP A 119 -12.02 8.29 -31.24
N LYS A 120 -12.24 7.77 -32.44
CA LYS A 120 -11.50 8.15 -33.65
C LYS A 120 -12.50 8.54 -34.72
N ASP A 121 -12.27 9.69 -35.36
CA ASP A 121 -13.07 10.17 -36.48
C ASP A 121 -12.10 10.50 -37.63
N GLY A 122 -12.21 9.76 -38.74
CA GLY A 122 -11.20 9.82 -39.82
C GLY A 122 -9.79 9.44 -39.33
N SER A 123 -8.81 10.33 -39.51
CA SER A 123 -7.45 10.17 -38.99
C SER A 123 -7.28 10.67 -37.55
N THR A 124 -8.20 11.52 -37.08
CA THR A 124 -8.08 12.29 -35.85
C THR A 124 -8.57 11.48 -34.66
N ARG A 125 -7.80 11.49 -33.57
CA ARG A 125 -8.18 10.81 -32.32
C ARG A 125 -8.59 11.84 -31.28
N TYR A 126 -9.73 11.57 -30.64
CA TYR A 126 -10.31 12.44 -29.64
C TYR A 126 -10.26 11.78 -28.27
N LEU A 127 -10.10 12.62 -27.25
CA LEU A 127 -10.21 12.29 -25.84
C LEU A 127 -11.08 13.38 -25.20
N VAL A 128 -12.05 12.98 -24.38
CA VAL A 128 -12.74 13.88 -23.48
C VAL A 128 -12.28 13.58 -22.07
N GLY A 129 -11.92 14.62 -21.33
CA GLY A 129 -11.54 14.49 -19.94
C GLY A 129 -12.09 15.60 -19.07
N LYS A 130 -12.16 15.29 -17.78
CA LYS A 130 -12.52 16.22 -16.71
C LYS A 130 -11.25 16.66 -15.99
N LEU A 131 -10.95 17.95 -16.04
CA LEU A 131 -9.82 18.57 -15.36
C LEU A 131 -10.24 19.06 -13.98
N TYR A 132 -9.44 18.74 -12.97
CA TYR A 132 -9.53 19.30 -11.63
C TYR A 132 -8.35 20.25 -11.42
N HIS A 133 -8.67 21.53 -11.27
CA HIS A 133 -7.70 22.58 -10.96
C HIS A 133 -8.34 23.64 -10.05
N LYS A 134 -7.51 24.39 -9.32
CA LYS A 134 -7.96 25.36 -8.30
C LYS A 134 -8.88 26.46 -8.86
N MET A 135 -8.73 26.79 -10.14
CA MET A 135 -9.47 27.85 -10.80
C MET A 135 -10.82 27.40 -11.40
N ALA A 136 -11.17 26.11 -11.37
CA ALA A 136 -12.41 25.59 -11.97
C ALA A 136 -13.60 25.75 -11.01
N THR A 137 -14.51 26.68 -11.31
CA THR A 137 -15.68 26.97 -10.47
C THR A 137 -16.97 26.32 -10.99
N SER A 138 -17.04 26.04 -12.29
CA SER A 138 -18.16 25.36 -12.94
C SER A 138 -17.77 24.01 -13.55
N ASP A 139 -18.74 23.20 -13.96
CA ASP A 139 -18.47 22.00 -14.75
C ASP A 139 -17.99 22.35 -16.17
N GLU A 140 -18.44 23.47 -16.74
CA GLU A 140 -17.99 23.96 -18.05
C GLU A 140 -16.48 24.26 -18.06
N ASP A 141 -15.92 24.71 -16.94
CA ASP A 141 -14.47 24.90 -16.79
C ASP A 141 -13.70 23.58 -16.73
N ARG A 142 -14.37 22.50 -16.29
CA ARG A 142 -13.74 21.20 -16.02
C ARG A 142 -13.70 20.30 -17.24
N TYR A 143 -14.74 20.32 -18.08
CA TYR A 143 -14.75 19.47 -19.27
C TYR A 143 -13.91 20.08 -20.39
N ARG A 144 -12.96 19.29 -20.88
CA ARG A 144 -12.12 19.66 -22.01
C ARG A 144 -12.01 18.50 -22.97
N CYS A 145 -11.92 18.86 -24.25
CA CYS A 145 -11.71 17.93 -25.33
C CYS A 145 -10.25 18.04 -25.78
N PHE A 146 -9.71 16.92 -26.21
CA PHE A 146 -8.34 16.78 -26.61
C PHE A 146 -8.30 16.06 -27.95
N VAL A 147 -7.46 16.54 -28.86
CA VAL A 147 -7.07 15.82 -30.07
C VAL A 147 -5.63 15.43 -29.92
N TYR A 148 -5.29 14.18 -30.28
CA TYR A 148 -3.93 13.70 -30.14
C TYR A 148 -3.48 12.83 -31.31
N ASP A 149 -2.19 12.97 -31.63
CA ASP A 149 -1.47 12.13 -32.58
C ASP A 149 -0.27 11.47 -31.90
N GLN A 150 0.00 10.24 -32.31
CA GLN A 150 1.10 9.44 -31.77
C GLN A 150 2.17 9.24 -32.85
N HIS A 151 3.39 9.68 -32.56
CA HIS A 151 4.56 9.45 -33.38
C HIS A 151 5.54 8.52 -32.66
N HIS A 152 6.01 7.50 -33.37
CA HIS A 152 7.11 6.67 -32.91
C HIS A 152 8.43 7.26 -33.41
N GLN A 153 9.33 7.56 -32.48
CA GLN A 153 10.69 7.97 -32.83
C GLN A 153 11.61 6.74 -32.83
N HIS A 154 12.65 6.75 -33.68
CA HIS A 154 13.56 5.61 -33.92
C HIS A 154 14.28 5.07 -32.66
N ASN A 155 14.24 5.77 -31.53
CA ASN A 155 14.90 5.40 -30.26
C ASN A 155 13.94 4.91 -29.16
N HIS A 156 12.85 4.21 -29.50
CA HIS A 156 11.82 3.75 -28.53
C HIS A 156 11.07 4.85 -27.75
N HIS A 157 11.34 6.14 -28.01
CA HIS A 157 10.57 7.25 -27.45
C HIS A 157 9.22 7.38 -28.16
N GLN A 158 8.15 7.43 -27.36
CA GLN A 158 6.83 7.78 -27.86
C GLN A 158 6.64 9.27 -27.67
N VAL A 159 6.29 9.94 -28.78
CA VAL A 159 5.96 11.36 -28.78
C VAL A 159 4.49 11.49 -29.08
N TYR A 160 3.76 12.17 -28.21
CA TYR A 160 2.35 12.51 -28.42
C TYR A 160 2.24 14.02 -28.65
N GLN A 161 1.65 14.41 -29.77
CA GLN A 161 1.18 15.77 -29.98
C GLN A 161 -0.26 15.84 -29.49
N VAL A 162 -0.60 16.86 -28.71
CA VAL A 162 -1.91 16.98 -28.08
C VAL A 162 -2.39 18.43 -28.18
N ALA A 163 -3.57 18.64 -28.72
CA ALA A 163 -4.29 19.92 -28.66
C ALA A 163 -5.46 19.81 -27.69
N GLN A 164 -5.71 20.86 -26.91
CA GLN A 164 -6.79 20.97 -25.94
C GLN A 164 -7.73 22.11 -26.36
N SER A 165 -9.04 21.90 -26.21
CA SER A 165 -10.07 22.91 -26.48
C SER A 165 -10.03 24.05 -25.47
N GLY A 166 -10.54 25.22 -25.86
CA GLY A 166 -10.71 26.36 -24.94
C GLY A 166 -11.88 26.18 -23.97
N ASP A 167 -12.89 25.42 -24.41
CA ASP A 167 -14.16 25.21 -23.70
C ASP A 167 -14.61 23.73 -23.77
N ALA A 168 -15.79 23.46 -23.24
CA ALA A 168 -16.40 22.14 -23.18
C ALA A 168 -17.07 21.67 -24.50
N THR A 169 -17.08 22.49 -25.57
CA THR A 169 -17.86 22.18 -26.79
C THR A 169 -17.17 21.20 -27.73
N CYS A 170 -15.87 20.97 -27.55
CA CYS A 170 -14.99 20.25 -28.48
C CYS A 170 -14.86 20.90 -29.87
N ASN A 171 -15.47 22.06 -30.12
CA ASN A 171 -15.41 22.74 -31.40
C ASN A 171 -14.03 23.38 -31.61
N GLY A 172 -13.58 23.45 -32.87
CA GLY A 172 -12.31 24.08 -33.24
C GLY A 172 -11.06 23.22 -33.05
N LEU A 173 -11.19 21.96 -32.60
CA LEU A 173 -10.08 21.01 -32.56
C LEU A 173 -10.01 20.19 -33.86
N LEU A 174 -9.34 20.75 -34.87
CA LEU A 174 -9.18 20.12 -36.18
C LEU A 174 -7.97 19.18 -36.24
N SER A 175 -6.92 19.48 -35.48
CA SER A 175 -5.68 18.71 -35.46
C SER A 175 -5.00 18.74 -34.09
N ALA A 176 -4.02 17.87 -33.87
CA ALA A 176 -3.22 17.86 -32.64
C ALA A 176 -2.27 19.09 -32.50
N LEU A 177 -2.21 19.95 -33.52
CA LEU A 177 -1.36 21.15 -33.57
C LEU A 177 -2.15 22.45 -33.40
N GLU A 178 -3.49 22.39 -33.42
CA GLU A 178 -4.36 23.55 -33.38
C GLU A 178 -5.39 23.41 -32.26
N GLY A 179 -5.30 24.29 -31.26
CA GLY A 179 -6.19 24.34 -30.12
C GLY A 179 -5.87 25.52 -29.21
N SER A 180 -6.64 25.69 -28.13
CA SER A 180 -6.38 26.74 -27.14
C SER A 180 -5.07 26.51 -26.39
N ARG A 181 -4.72 25.24 -26.17
CA ARG A 181 -3.43 24.82 -25.62
C ARG A 181 -2.90 23.65 -26.42
N THR A 182 -1.68 23.72 -26.89
CA THR A 182 -1.00 22.60 -27.55
C THR A 182 0.14 22.10 -26.68
N MET A 183 0.39 20.80 -26.71
CA MET A 183 1.34 20.10 -25.85
C MET A 183 2.08 19.04 -26.64
N LYS A 184 3.37 18.90 -26.37
CA LYS A 184 4.20 17.84 -26.93
C LYS A 184 4.75 16.97 -25.81
N LEU A 185 4.16 15.79 -25.62
CA LEU A 185 4.55 14.85 -24.58
C LEU A 185 5.62 13.91 -25.13
N THR A 186 6.72 13.76 -24.39
CA THR A 186 7.81 12.85 -24.72
C THR A 186 8.01 11.90 -23.55
N THR A 187 8.02 10.59 -23.82
CA THR A 187 8.28 9.59 -22.77
C THR A 187 9.61 9.85 -22.10
N ILE A 188 9.64 9.83 -20.78
CA ILE A 188 10.91 9.86 -20.04
C ILE A 188 11.57 8.50 -20.22
N GLU A 189 12.81 8.52 -20.69
CA GLU A 189 13.62 7.32 -20.83
C GLU A 189 13.73 6.65 -19.45
N ASN A 190 13.12 5.48 -19.29
CA ASN A 190 13.14 4.72 -18.04
C ASN A 190 14.56 4.19 -17.80
N GLN A 191 15.41 5.02 -17.19
CA GLN A 191 16.69 4.58 -16.59
C GLN A 191 16.46 3.47 -15.55
N HIS A 192 15.23 3.28 -15.09
CA HIS A 192 14.72 2.18 -14.29
C HIS A 192 14.92 0.78 -14.90
N SER A 193 15.22 0.68 -16.20
CA SER A 193 15.29 -0.59 -16.95
C SER A 193 16.30 -1.62 -16.42
N ARG A 194 17.21 -1.22 -15.52
CA ARG A 194 18.18 -2.12 -14.86
C ARG A 194 17.83 -2.48 -13.41
N CYS A 195 16.96 -1.73 -12.74
CA CYS A 195 16.61 -1.97 -11.34
C CYS A 195 15.53 -3.05 -11.25
N ARG A 196 15.81 -4.12 -10.50
CA ARG A 196 14.84 -5.18 -10.19
C ARG A 196 14.83 -5.43 -8.70
N TYR A 197 13.67 -5.85 -8.19
CA TYR A 197 13.58 -6.37 -6.83
C TYR A 197 14.47 -7.62 -6.70
N PRO A 198 15.16 -7.79 -5.57
CA PRO A 198 16.14 -8.86 -5.38
C PRO A 198 15.47 -10.23 -5.38
N ALA A 199 16.26 -11.26 -5.68
CA ALA A 199 15.79 -12.65 -5.79
C ALA A 199 14.95 -13.09 -4.58
N PHE A 200 15.44 -12.88 -3.35
CA PHE A 200 14.74 -13.33 -2.14
C PHE A 200 13.39 -12.62 -1.89
N VAL A 201 13.17 -11.45 -2.46
CA VAL A 201 11.85 -10.77 -2.43
C VAL A 201 10.96 -11.35 -3.53
N THR A 202 11.54 -11.71 -4.68
CA THR A 202 10.82 -12.19 -5.86
C THR A 202 10.62 -13.71 -5.92
N ASP A 203 11.29 -14.48 -5.07
CA ASP A 203 11.08 -15.93 -4.91
C ASP A 203 9.61 -16.24 -4.58
N HIS A 204 8.95 -15.27 -3.94
CA HIS A 204 7.51 -15.23 -3.77
C HIS A 204 6.96 -13.92 -4.35
N HIS A 205 5.93 -14.00 -5.21
CA HIS A 205 5.32 -12.82 -5.82
C HIS A 205 4.21 -12.18 -5.00
N HIS A 206 3.76 -12.84 -3.93
CA HIS A 206 2.64 -12.42 -3.09
C HIS A 206 3.07 -12.44 -1.62
N TRP A 207 3.06 -11.26 -1.02
CA TRP A 207 3.40 -11.02 0.37
C TRP A 207 2.25 -10.30 1.06
N HIS A 208 2.06 -10.54 2.35
CA HIS A 208 1.01 -9.91 3.16
C HIS A 208 1.57 -9.54 4.53
N THR A 209 1.01 -8.53 5.16
CA THR A 209 1.26 -8.25 6.59
C THR A 209 0.69 -9.37 7.46
N LEU A 210 1.13 -9.49 8.71
CA LEU A 210 0.69 -10.58 9.62
C LEU A 210 -0.81 -10.53 9.90
N ASP A 211 -1.36 -9.32 9.98
CA ASP A 211 -2.79 -9.03 10.15
C ASP A 211 -3.59 -9.09 8.84
N HIS A 212 -2.93 -9.33 7.70
CA HIS A 212 -3.49 -9.26 6.34
C HIS A 212 -4.05 -7.89 5.92
N SER A 213 -3.82 -6.82 6.69
CA SER A 213 -4.33 -5.48 6.35
C SER A 213 -3.76 -4.93 5.04
N ARG A 214 -2.57 -5.37 4.63
CA ARG A 214 -1.92 -4.97 3.38
C ARG A 214 -1.37 -6.17 2.62
N SER A 215 -1.52 -6.11 1.30
CA SER A 215 -0.98 -7.08 0.35
C SER A 215 0.00 -6.42 -0.60
N TYR A 216 1.10 -7.11 -0.88
CA TYR A 216 2.27 -6.68 -1.62
C TYR A 216 2.50 -7.67 -2.76
N MET A 217 2.34 -7.22 -4.01
CA MET A 217 2.39 -8.06 -5.19
C MET A 217 3.46 -7.58 -6.17
N ILE A 218 4.34 -8.49 -6.58
CA ILE A 218 5.43 -8.18 -7.50
C ILE A 218 4.99 -8.45 -8.94
N LEU A 219 5.07 -7.44 -9.78
CA LEU A 219 4.58 -7.42 -11.16
C LEU A 219 5.68 -6.97 -12.14
N HIS A 220 5.34 -7.00 -13.44
CA HIS A 220 6.13 -6.41 -14.53
C HIS A 220 7.60 -6.87 -14.54
N LYS A 221 7.85 -8.19 -14.61
CA LYS A 221 9.20 -8.78 -14.63
C LYS A 221 10.09 -8.34 -13.46
N ASN A 222 9.52 -8.33 -12.25
CA ASN A 222 10.22 -8.04 -10.99
C ASN A 222 10.69 -6.59 -10.83
N THR A 223 10.03 -5.63 -11.50
CA THR A 223 10.40 -4.20 -11.44
C THR A 223 9.40 -3.37 -10.64
N THR A 224 8.16 -3.85 -10.49
CA THR A 224 7.07 -3.10 -9.88
C THR A 224 6.48 -3.87 -8.70
N LEU A 225 6.29 -3.19 -7.58
CA LEU A 225 5.60 -3.67 -6.40
C LEU A 225 4.27 -2.92 -6.27
N ARG A 226 3.16 -3.67 -6.31
CA ARG A 226 1.80 -3.18 -6.08
C ARG A 226 1.43 -3.42 -4.63
N ILE A 227 1.06 -2.37 -3.91
CA ILE A 227 0.64 -2.41 -2.52
C ILE A 227 -0.85 -2.09 -2.47
N THR A 228 -1.63 -2.98 -1.87
CA THR A 228 -3.09 -2.86 -1.73
C THR A 228 -3.47 -2.99 -0.26
N ARG A 229 -4.52 -2.28 0.16
CA ARG A 229 -5.07 -2.35 1.52
C ARG A 229 -6.45 -3.00 1.43
N GLU A 230 -6.75 -3.97 2.30
CA GLU A 230 -8.02 -4.72 2.25
C GLU A 230 -9.25 -3.84 2.45
N GLU A 231 -9.18 -2.80 3.29
CA GLU A 231 -10.30 -1.89 3.58
C GLU A 231 -10.54 -0.80 2.51
N GLY A 232 -10.74 -1.20 1.25
CA GLY A 232 -11.04 -0.26 0.15
C GLY A 232 -10.02 0.87 -0.02
N GLY A 233 -8.81 0.66 0.49
CA GLY A 233 -7.81 1.72 0.64
C GLY A 233 -7.07 2.01 -0.66
N GLN A 234 -6.43 3.19 -0.69
CA GLN A 234 -5.62 3.63 -1.82
C GLN A 234 -4.59 2.57 -2.20
N GLU A 235 -4.61 2.20 -3.48
CA GLU A 235 -3.56 1.41 -4.09
C GLU A 235 -2.29 2.25 -4.19
N MET A 236 -1.13 1.61 -4.01
CA MET A 236 0.16 2.24 -4.23
C MET A 236 0.98 1.39 -5.21
N ARG A 237 1.47 2.04 -6.28
CA ARG A 237 2.36 1.45 -7.27
C ARG A 237 3.79 1.92 -6.98
N VAL A 238 4.72 0.99 -6.84
CA VAL A 238 6.13 1.30 -6.54
C VAL A 238 7.02 0.67 -7.60
N VAL A 239 7.76 1.50 -8.33
CA VAL A 239 8.65 1.07 -9.42
C VAL A 239 10.11 1.25 -8.99
N CYS A 240 10.90 0.18 -9.09
CA CYS A 240 12.32 0.18 -8.75
C CYS A 240 13.05 1.26 -9.56
N HIS A 241 13.72 2.21 -8.88
CA HIS A 241 14.52 3.23 -9.57
C HIS A 241 16.00 2.87 -9.59
N ASN A 242 16.60 2.70 -8.41
CA ASN A 242 17.99 2.26 -8.29
C ASN A 242 18.21 1.42 -7.02
N GLU A 243 19.21 0.54 -7.05
CA GLU A 243 19.68 -0.22 -5.90
C GLU A 243 20.88 0.52 -5.30
N HIS A 244 20.77 0.94 -4.04
CA HIS A 244 21.79 1.77 -3.40
C HIS A 244 22.82 0.95 -2.63
N HIS A 245 22.36 -0.06 -1.89
CA HIS A 245 23.24 -0.92 -1.09
C HIS A 245 22.66 -2.31 -1.00
N THR A 246 23.49 -3.34 -1.19
CA THR A 246 23.06 -4.74 -1.21
C THR A 246 23.97 -5.57 -0.32
N SER A 247 23.39 -6.43 0.51
CA SER A 247 24.10 -7.39 1.34
C SER A 247 23.34 -8.72 1.33
N HIS A 248 23.94 -9.77 1.90
CA HIS A 248 23.26 -11.06 2.03
C HIS A 248 21.97 -11.00 2.88
N HIS A 249 21.86 -10.00 3.76
CA HIS A 249 20.78 -9.88 4.74
C HIS A 249 19.83 -8.71 4.49
N GLN A 250 20.23 -7.71 3.70
CA GLN A 250 19.36 -6.58 3.40
C GLN A 250 19.68 -5.94 2.05
N VAL A 251 18.69 -5.29 1.44
CA VAL A 251 18.88 -4.41 0.29
C VAL A 251 18.18 -3.07 0.51
N THR A 252 18.83 -2.00 0.09
CA THR A 252 18.29 -0.64 0.06
C THR A 252 17.98 -0.26 -1.37
N ILE A 253 16.73 0.14 -1.61
CA ILE A 253 16.20 0.50 -2.93
C ILE A 253 15.62 1.90 -2.85
N VAL A 254 15.99 2.75 -3.82
CA VAL A 254 15.23 3.96 -4.15
C VAL A 254 14.19 3.56 -5.18
N ALA A 255 12.93 3.86 -4.91
CA ALA A 255 11.83 3.54 -5.81
C ALA A 255 10.93 4.75 -6.05
N HIS A 256 10.35 4.84 -7.24
CA HIS A 256 9.32 5.82 -7.55
C HIS A 256 7.95 5.25 -7.13
N ALA A 257 7.35 5.82 -6.09
CA ALA A 257 6.05 5.43 -5.57
C ALA A 257 4.96 6.40 -6.01
N THR A 258 3.79 5.84 -6.33
CA THR A 258 2.58 6.58 -6.70
C THR A 258 1.42 6.04 -5.85
N SER A 259 0.70 6.93 -5.17
CA SER A 259 -0.49 6.64 -4.35
C SER A 259 -1.58 7.63 -4.71
N GLY A 260 -2.71 7.16 -5.25
CA GLY A 260 -3.66 8.07 -5.92
C GLY A 260 -2.97 8.79 -7.08
N CYS A 261 -3.01 10.12 -7.07
CA CYS A 261 -2.23 10.98 -7.97
C CYS A 261 -0.99 11.60 -7.32
N ASN A 262 -0.70 11.31 -6.05
CA ASN A 262 0.53 11.77 -5.43
C ASN A 262 1.69 10.82 -5.77
N SER A 263 2.80 11.37 -6.24
CA SER A 263 3.97 10.62 -6.70
C SER A 263 5.28 11.24 -6.21
N GLY A 264 6.28 10.38 -6.03
CA GLY A 264 7.67 10.78 -5.80
C GLY A 264 8.55 9.60 -5.43
N TYR A 265 9.80 9.87 -5.09
CA TYR A 265 10.75 8.85 -4.69
C TYR A 265 10.65 8.54 -3.19
N VAL A 266 10.82 7.26 -2.88
CA VAL A 266 10.84 6.71 -1.53
C VAL A 266 12.06 5.83 -1.35
N CYS A 267 12.64 5.85 -0.15
CA CYS A 267 13.65 4.88 0.24
C CYS A 267 12.97 3.67 0.86
N MET A 268 13.39 2.47 0.46
CA MET A 268 12.90 1.20 0.97
C MET A 268 14.07 0.30 1.34
N VAL A 269 14.02 -0.32 2.51
CA VAL A 269 15.01 -1.32 2.93
C VAL A 269 14.29 -2.63 3.19
N PHE A 270 14.67 -3.67 2.46
CA PHE A 270 14.18 -5.03 2.65
C PHE A 270 15.22 -5.84 3.43
N TYR A 271 14.78 -6.50 4.50
CA TYR A 271 15.60 -7.38 5.32
C TYR A 271 15.17 -8.82 5.09
N ARG A 272 16.13 -9.66 4.71
CA ARG A 272 15.95 -11.10 4.59
C ARG A 272 16.00 -11.73 5.98
N ARG A 273 14.89 -12.33 6.43
CA ARG A 273 14.83 -13.07 7.70
C ARG A 273 14.88 -14.56 7.42
N GLU A 274 13.76 -15.10 6.98
CA GLU A 274 13.57 -16.51 6.65
C GLU A 274 13.03 -16.64 5.23
N GLY A 275 13.06 -17.84 4.64
CA GLY A 275 12.66 -18.03 3.23
C GLY A 275 11.26 -17.49 2.89
N HIS A 276 10.35 -17.49 3.86
CA HIS A 276 8.96 -17.03 3.72
C HIS A 276 8.62 -15.85 4.65
N VAL A 277 9.62 -15.20 5.24
CA VAL A 277 9.47 -14.01 6.10
C VAL A 277 10.52 -12.97 5.74
N ILE A 278 10.06 -11.78 5.37
CA ILE A 278 10.92 -10.62 5.15
C ILE A 278 10.43 -9.46 5.98
N GLU A 279 11.28 -8.46 6.17
CA GLU A 279 10.85 -7.19 6.75
C GLU A 279 11.14 -6.03 5.82
N LEU A 280 10.30 -5.01 5.92
CA LEU A 280 10.37 -3.80 5.12
C LEU A 280 10.38 -2.58 6.03
N GLN A 281 11.32 -1.67 5.79
CA GLN A 281 11.23 -0.29 6.24
C GLN A 281 11.12 0.62 5.01
N LYS A 282 10.36 1.70 5.13
CA LYS A 282 10.22 2.68 4.06
C LYS A 282 10.10 4.10 4.59
N SER A 283 10.54 5.08 3.81
CA SER A 283 10.27 6.49 4.11
C SER A 283 8.77 6.78 4.13
N THR A 284 8.39 7.78 4.93
CA THR A 284 6.99 8.21 5.08
C THR A 284 6.61 9.30 4.06
N GLN A 285 7.58 10.13 3.68
CA GLN A 285 7.40 11.23 2.73
C GLN A 285 7.90 10.86 1.33
N PHE A 286 7.26 11.45 0.32
CA PHE A 286 7.71 11.40 -1.07
C PHE A 286 8.60 12.60 -1.35
N VAL A 287 9.77 12.37 -1.92
CA VAL A 287 10.65 13.43 -2.40
C VAL A 287 10.63 13.50 -3.92
N GLN A 288 10.93 14.67 -4.50
CA GLN A 288 10.92 14.83 -5.95
C GLN A 288 12.24 14.43 -6.61
N VAL A 289 13.32 14.39 -5.83
CA VAL A 289 14.68 14.09 -6.27
C VAL A 289 15.10 12.70 -5.73
N PRO A 290 15.55 11.75 -6.57
CA PRO A 290 15.82 10.38 -6.14
C PRO A 290 16.99 10.30 -5.14
N GLU A 291 18.01 11.15 -5.27
CA GLU A 291 19.19 11.18 -4.40
C GLU A 291 18.85 11.56 -2.95
N GLU A 292 17.77 12.34 -2.75
CA GLU A 292 17.33 12.76 -1.42
C GLU A 292 16.56 11.67 -0.67
N ALA A 293 16.03 10.66 -1.38
CA ALA A 293 15.07 9.71 -0.83
C ALA A 293 15.65 8.92 0.35
N CYS A 294 16.89 8.43 0.22
CA CYS A 294 17.60 7.69 1.27
C CYS A 294 18.55 8.58 2.11
N SER A 295 18.45 9.90 2.01
CA SER A 295 19.24 10.79 2.87
C SER A 295 18.84 10.64 4.34
N PRO A 296 19.74 10.90 5.31
CA PRO A 296 19.43 10.78 6.74
C PRO A 296 18.25 11.64 7.23
N ALA A 297 17.94 12.72 6.51
CA ALA A 297 16.80 13.57 6.79
C ALA A 297 15.45 12.89 6.48
N ASN A 298 15.42 12.06 5.42
CA ASN A 298 14.19 11.42 4.92
C ASN A 298 14.09 9.95 5.32
N PHE A 299 15.21 9.30 5.64
CA PHE A 299 15.27 7.91 6.04
C PHE A 299 16.17 7.71 7.26
N ASN A 300 15.54 7.48 8.42
CA ASN A 300 16.23 7.08 9.64
C ASN A 300 15.81 5.64 10.03
N PRO A 301 16.68 4.63 9.83
CA PRO A 301 16.37 3.24 10.13
C PRO A 301 15.95 3.00 11.59
N SER A 302 16.46 3.80 12.54
CA SER A 302 16.16 3.64 13.96
C SER A 302 14.79 4.19 14.37
N ALA A 303 14.25 5.12 13.58
CA ALA A 303 12.96 5.76 13.85
C ALA A 303 11.79 5.15 13.05
N LEU A 304 12.09 4.52 11.91
CA LEU A 304 11.07 3.97 11.02
C LEU A 304 10.60 2.58 11.49
N PRO A 305 9.29 2.31 11.46
CA PRO A 305 8.77 1.02 11.88
C PRO A 305 9.13 -0.07 10.87
N PHE A 306 9.41 -1.27 11.38
CA PHE A 306 9.51 -2.47 10.58
C PHE A 306 8.10 -3.00 10.25
N ILE A 307 7.91 -3.37 9.00
CA ILE A 307 6.72 -4.05 8.50
C ILE A 307 7.12 -5.49 8.20
N THR A 308 6.59 -6.44 8.94
CA THR A 308 6.82 -7.87 8.71
C THR A 308 5.90 -8.35 7.60
N LEU A 309 6.48 -8.98 6.58
CA LEU A 309 5.78 -9.53 5.43
C LEU A 309 5.98 -11.04 5.39
N ILE A 310 4.89 -11.76 5.13
CA ILE A 310 4.84 -13.22 5.06
C ILE A 310 4.21 -13.66 3.74
N THR A 311 4.56 -14.86 3.29
CA THR A 311 3.91 -15.50 2.13
C THR A 311 2.54 -16.06 2.50
N THR A 312 1.74 -16.40 1.49
CA THR A 312 0.43 -17.07 1.68
C THR A 312 0.54 -18.44 2.33
N SER A 313 1.62 -19.18 2.04
CA SER A 313 1.88 -20.52 2.56
C SER A 313 3.15 -20.53 3.40
N LEU A 314 2.97 -20.78 4.69
CA LEU A 314 4.07 -20.86 5.65
C LEU A 314 4.40 -22.32 5.92
N HIS A 315 5.66 -22.69 5.72
CA HIS A 315 6.15 -24.02 6.08
C HIS A 315 6.31 -24.12 7.60
N LYS A 316 6.04 -25.30 8.14
CA LYS A 316 6.29 -25.58 9.56
C LYS A 316 7.78 -25.67 9.80
N LYS A 317 8.26 -25.11 10.91
CA LYS A 317 9.65 -25.17 11.35
C LYS A 317 9.71 -25.49 12.83
N ARG A 318 10.86 -26.02 13.26
CA ARG A 318 11.14 -26.27 14.67
C ARG A 318 11.08 -24.96 15.46
N CYS A 319 10.36 -24.96 16.58
CA CYS A 319 10.28 -23.80 17.45
C CYS A 319 11.63 -23.54 18.15
N PRO A 320 12.03 -22.27 18.34
CA PRO A 320 13.19 -21.91 19.17
C PRO A 320 12.86 -22.11 20.65
N TYR A 321 13.89 -22.13 21.51
CA TYR A 321 13.76 -22.23 22.97
C TYR A 321 12.86 -23.40 23.42
N LEU A 322 13.27 -24.60 23.03
CA LEU A 322 12.59 -25.82 23.46
C LEU A 322 12.65 -25.99 24.97
N GLY A 323 11.57 -26.52 25.52
CA GLY A 323 11.48 -26.88 26.92
C GLY A 323 10.11 -26.64 27.53
N ARG A 324 10.06 -26.82 28.85
CA ARG A 324 8.87 -26.63 29.68
C ARG A 324 9.05 -25.43 30.57
N TYR A 325 8.08 -24.52 30.55
CA TYR A 325 8.16 -23.25 31.26
C TYR A 325 6.95 -23.05 32.18
N SER A 326 7.17 -22.46 33.35
CA SER A 326 6.10 -21.90 34.18
C SER A 326 5.91 -20.43 33.85
N ILE A 327 4.65 -20.04 33.69
CA ILE A 327 4.25 -18.69 33.30
C ILE A 327 3.97 -17.86 34.55
N SER A 328 4.55 -16.66 34.60
CA SER A 328 4.30 -15.66 35.64
C SER A 328 4.15 -14.25 35.04
N GLY A 329 3.57 -13.32 35.80
CA GLY A 329 3.57 -11.89 35.42
C GLY A 329 2.79 -11.50 34.16
N LEU A 330 1.64 -12.14 33.88
CA LEU A 330 0.76 -11.77 32.75
C LEU A 330 0.44 -10.26 32.74
N SER A 331 0.80 -9.63 31.64
CA SER A 331 0.40 -8.29 31.24
C SER A 331 -0.42 -8.40 29.96
N VAL A 332 -1.60 -7.77 29.94
CA VAL A 332 -2.48 -7.68 28.75
C VAL A 332 -2.60 -6.20 28.43
N ASP A 333 -2.28 -5.80 27.20
CA ASP A 333 -2.25 -4.41 26.74
C ASP A 333 -1.46 -3.48 27.67
N GLY A 334 -0.35 -3.98 28.22
CA GLY A 334 0.52 -3.23 29.13
C GLY A 334 -0.01 -3.07 30.56
N ARG A 335 -1.18 -3.64 30.89
CA ARG A 335 -1.73 -3.63 32.26
C ARG A 335 -1.42 -4.95 32.95
N GLN A 336 -0.69 -4.88 34.08
CA GLN A 336 -0.41 -6.05 34.91
C GLN A 336 -1.70 -6.59 35.55
N MET A 337 -1.99 -7.87 35.33
CA MET A 337 -3.05 -8.57 36.06
C MET A 337 -2.51 -9.13 37.38
N SER A 338 -3.06 -8.68 38.51
CA SER A 338 -2.73 -9.25 39.81
C SER A 338 -3.28 -10.68 39.94
N ALA A 339 -2.54 -11.54 40.65
CA ALA A 339 -2.94 -12.93 40.90
C ALA A 339 -4.31 -13.05 41.59
N ALA A 340 -4.68 -12.06 42.43
CA ALA A 340 -5.99 -11.99 43.10
C ALA A 340 -7.14 -11.70 42.12
N ARG A 341 -6.90 -10.91 41.06
CA ARG A 341 -7.89 -10.62 40.01
C ARG A 341 -8.08 -11.81 39.05
N ARG A 342 -7.04 -12.62 38.85
CA ARG A 342 -7.14 -13.90 38.10
C ARG A 342 -8.02 -14.92 38.82
N LYS A 343 -7.85 -15.08 40.14
CA LYS A 343 -8.70 -15.96 40.96
C LYS A 343 -10.16 -15.52 41.03
N ARG A 344 -10.42 -14.20 41.18
CA ARG A 344 -11.80 -13.68 41.28
C ARG A 344 -12.63 -13.95 40.03
N LYS A 345 -12.05 -13.91 38.83
CA LYS A 345 -12.79 -14.19 37.59
C LYS A 345 -13.22 -15.66 37.45
N CYS A 346 -12.60 -16.58 38.19
CA CYS A 346 -13.01 -17.99 38.24
C CYS A 346 -13.99 -18.30 39.40
N SER A 347 -14.25 -17.35 40.31
CA SER A 347 -15.03 -17.60 41.53
C SER A 347 -16.26 -16.71 41.71
N ASP A 348 -16.50 -15.75 40.82
CA ASP A 348 -17.57 -14.74 40.95
C ASP A 348 -18.68 -14.98 39.92
N GLU A 349 -19.24 -16.19 39.92
CA GLU A 349 -20.63 -16.47 39.52
C GLU A 349 -21.28 -17.36 40.60
N GLN A 350 -21.28 -16.87 41.84
CA GLN A 350 -22.13 -17.43 42.88
C GLN A 350 -22.92 -16.32 43.55
N GLY A 351 -24.07 -16.01 42.95
CA GLY A 351 -25.13 -15.31 43.65
C GLY A 351 -26.15 -14.57 42.79
N VAL A 352 -26.93 -15.28 41.96
CA VAL A 352 -28.41 -15.19 41.96
C VAL A 352 -28.95 -16.54 41.47
N VAL A 353 -29.79 -17.16 42.28
CA VAL A 353 -30.49 -18.40 41.98
C VAL A 353 -31.64 -18.07 41.02
N ASP A 354 -31.63 -18.64 39.82
CA ASP A 354 -32.88 -18.98 39.13
C ASP A 354 -32.70 -20.31 38.41
N ALA A 355 -33.74 -21.15 38.46
CA ALA A 355 -33.66 -22.58 38.23
C ALA A 355 -33.58 -22.96 36.74
N GLY A 356 -32.55 -23.73 36.35
CA GLY A 356 -32.56 -24.48 35.09
C GLY A 356 -31.18 -24.99 34.63
N GLY A 357 -31.01 -26.32 34.58
CA GLY A 357 -30.03 -27.02 33.73
C GLY A 357 -28.54 -26.82 34.01
N VAL A 358 -27.92 -27.77 34.73
CA VAL A 358 -26.47 -27.79 35.00
C VAL A 358 -25.69 -28.29 33.78
N ASP A 359 -25.02 -27.38 33.07
CA ASP A 359 -23.85 -27.69 32.24
C ASP A 359 -22.61 -27.15 32.98
N ASN A 360 -21.92 -28.02 33.72
CA ASN A 360 -20.72 -27.68 34.48
C ASN A 360 -19.49 -27.60 33.56
N LYS A 361 -19.39 -26.54 32.75
CA LYS A 361 -18.12 -26.16 32.11
C LYS A 361 -17.75 -24.76 32.57
N ALA A 362 -16.88 -24.69 33.57
CA ALA A 362 -16.31 -23.44 34.04
C ALA A 362 -15.71 -22.68 32.84
N ASP A 363 -16.25 -21.49 32.54
CA ASP A 363 -15.71 -20.61 31.51
C ASP A 363 -14.38 -20.04 32.01
N CYS A 364 -13.32 -20.81 31.85
CA CYS A 364 -11.97 -20.41 32.20
C CYS A 364 -11.58 -19.29 31.23
N GLY A 365 -11.59 -18.05 31.71
CA GLY A 365 -11.38 -16.87 30.87
C GLY A 365 -10.15 -17.02 29.97
N SER A 366 -10.30 -16.62 28.70
CA SER A 366 -9.43 -16.84 27.52
C SER A 366 -7.89 -16.68 27.68
N TYR A 367 -7.37 -16.19 28.81
CA TYR A 367 -5.96 -15.86 29.00
C TYR A 367 -5.32 -16.31 30.33
N ASP A 368 -5.90 -17.25 31.09
CA ASP A 368 -5.28 -17.76 32.35
C ASP A 368 -4.26 -18.90 32.12
N PHE A 369 -3.15 -18.59 31.45
CA PHE A 369 -2.09 -19.57 31.19
C PHE A 369 -1.17 -19.76 32.41
N LYS A 370 -0.89 -21.04 32.75
CA LYS A 370 -0.03 -21.44 33.87
C LYS A 370 1.31 -22.03 33.42
N SER A 371 1.31 -22.75 32.31
CA SER A 371 2.53 -23.36 31.75
C SER A 371 2.58 -23.28 30.23
N LEU A 372 3.79 -23.24 29.71
CA LEU A 372 4.11 -23.26 28.28
C LEU A 372 5.01 -24.44 27.99
N VAL A 373 4.69 -25.18 26.94
CA VAL A 373 5.51 -26.29 26.44
C VAL A 373 5.88 -25.98 24.99
N VAL A 374 7.18 -26.00 24.69
CA VAL A 374 7.69 -25.68 23.35
C VAL A 374 8.39 -26.91 22.76
N GLY A 375 7.87 -27.38 21.63
CA GLY A 375 8.41 -28.44 20.78
C GLY A 375 8.29 -29.86 21.32
N CYS A 376 7.25 -30.16 22.09
CA CYS A 376 6.90 -31.54 22.46
C CYS A 376 6.14 -32.31 21.36
N SER A 377 5.81 -31.70 20.22
CA SER A 377 5.31 -32.42 19.05
C SER A 377 6.41 -33.30 18.42
N GLU A 378 6.00 -34.28 17.60
CA GLU A 378 6.91 -35.18 16.88
C GLU A 378 7.99 -34.42 16.06
N ASN A 379 7.63 -33.26 15.50
CA ASN A 379 8.52 -32.41 14.73
C ASN A 379 9.09 -31.21 15.51
N SER A 380 8.80 -31.11 16.81
CA SER A 380 9.14 -29.98 17.68
C SER A 380 8.75 -28.60 17.10
N ASP A 381 7.64 -28.55 16.36
CA ASP A 381 7.14 -27.41 15.59
C ASP A 381 5.96 -26.68 16.25
N THR A 382 5.56 -27.11 17.45
CA THR A 382 4.44 -26.52 18.20
C THR A 382 4.86 -25.83 19.49
N MET A 383 4.10 -24.81 19.86
CA MET A 383 4.15 -24.12 21.14
C MET A 383 2.76 -24.15 21.78
N GLU A 384 2.65 -24.73 22.97
CA GLU A 384 1.38 -25.07 23.61
C GLU A 384 1.24 -24.41 24.99
N PHE A 385 0.17 -23.65 25.16
CA PHE A 385 -0.19 -22.99 26.42
C PHE A 385 -1.28 -23.79 27.14
N TYR A 386 -1.02 -24.08 28.41
CA TYR A 386 -1.93 -24.83 29.29
C TYR A 386 -2.45 -23.91 30.40
N SER A 387 -3.75 -24.02 30.69
CA SER A 387 -4.40 -23.28 31.77
C SER A 387 -4.43 -24.07 33.07
N SER A 388 -4.88 -23.44 34.15
CA SER A 388 -5.06 -24.11 35.44
C SER A 388 -6.33 -24.96 35.53
N CYS A 389 -7.32 -24.71 34.65
CA CYS A 389 -8.64 -25.33 34.69
C CYS A 389 -8.78 -26.57 33.80
N ASP A 390 -7.89 -26.75 32.81
CA ASP A 390 -8.03 -27.77 31.77
C ASP A 390 -6.73 -28.57 31.61
N THR A 391 -6.87 -29.87 31.39
CA THR A 391 -5.77 -30.78 31.08
C THR A 391 -5.36 -30.73 29.60
N GLU A 392 -6.22 -30.22 28.72
CA GLU A 392 -5.92 -29.99 27.30
C GLU A 392 -5.27 -28.62 27.06
N ALA A 393 -4.47 -28.51 25.99
CA ALA A 393 -3.86 -27.24 25.61
C ALA A 393 -4.96 -26.24 25.19
N VAL A 394 -5.02 -25.09 25.87
CA VAL A 394 -6.02 -24.05 25.60
C VAL A 394 -5.71 -23.32 24.30
N SER A 395 -4.41 -23.07 24.06
CA SER A 395 -3.94 -22.44 22.83
C SER A 395 -2.67 -23.13 22.34
N SER A 396 -2.67 -23.57 21.09
CA SER A 396 -1.51 -24.20 20.44
C SER A 396 -1.16 -23.45 19.16
N TYR A 397 0.14 -23.24 18.93
CA TYR A 397 0.68 -22.46 17.83
C TYR A 397 1.74 -23.25 17.06
N LEU A 398 1.69 -23.22 15.74
CA LEU A 398 2.73 -23.74 14.84
C LEU A 398 3.77 -22.67 14.54
N CYS A 399 5.04 -23.03 14.65
CA CYS A 399 6.17 -22.19 14.33
C CYS A 399 6.49 -22.19 12.83
N HIS A 400 6.84 -21.02 12.29
CA HIS A 400 7.12 -20.84 10.86
C HIS A 400 8.53 -20.32 10.59
N GLY A 401 9.01 -19.32 11.33
CA GLY A 401 10.35 -18.79 11.14
C GLY A 401 10.78 -17.93 12.32
N SER A 402 12.09 -17.90 12.59
CA SER A 402 12.67 -17.15 13.70
C SER A 402 13.98 -16.49 13.33
N TRP A 403 14.26 -15.34 13.92
CA TRP A 403 15.55 -14.64 13.80
C TRP A 403 15.85 -13.87 15.09
N GLU A 404 17.08 -13.40 15.23
CA GLU A 404 17.53 -12.62 16.38
C GLU A 404 18.18 -11.32 15.92
N ASP A 405 17.76 -10.20 16.50
CA ASP A 405 18.40 -8.89 16.31
C ASP A 405 18.75 -8.32 17.70
N ASN A 406 20.02 -7.96 17.93
CA ASN A 406 20.51 -7.30 19.15
C ASN A 406 20.06 -7.97 20.46
N GLY A 407 20.14 -9.31 20.54
CA GLY A 407 19.74 -10.08 21.73
C GLY A 407 18.24 -10.23 21.94
N THR A 408 17.42 -9.74 21.00
CA THR A 408 15.97 -9.95 20.97
C THR A 408 15.63 -10.94 19.86
N SER A 409 14.96 -12.02 20.23
CA SER A 409 14.51 -13.06 19.28
C SER A 409 13.07 -12.83 18.86
N TYR A 410 12.77 -13.13 17.60
CA TYR A 410 11.45 -13.00 17.00
C TYR A 410 11.02 -14.35 16.41
N LEU A 411 9.75 -14.68 16.52
CA LEU A 411 9.16 -15.91 15.99
C LEU A 411 7.80 -15.63 15.37
N ILE A 412 7.64 -16.04 14.11
CA ILE A 412 6.33 -16.06 13.46
C ILE A 412 5.65 -17.39 13.76
N ALA A 413 4.44 -17.32 14.29
CA ALA A 413 3.64 -18.50 14.58
C ALA A 413 2.16 -18.31 14.20
N SER A 414 1.47 -19.43 14.00
CA SER A 414 0.03 -19.45 13.71
C SER A 414 -0.75 -20.38 14.62
N PRO A 415 -2.00 -20.05 14.99
CA PRO A 415 -2.82 -20.93 15.81
C PRO A 415 -3.15 -22.25 15.07
N VAL A 416 -3.01 -23.38 15.76
CA VAL A 416 -3.32 -24.74 15.26
C VAL A 416 -4.83 -24.93 15.12
N SER A 417 -5.59 -24.46 16.11
CA SER A 417 -7.05 -24.55 16.14
C SER A 417 -7.68 -23.26 15.60
N ARG A 418 -8.63 -23.38 14.67
CA ARG A 418 -9.43 -22.25 14.17
C ARG A 418 -10.69 -21.98 15.00
N LYS A 419 -10.76 -22.44 16.26
CA LYS A 419 -11.89 -22.12 17.14
C LYS A 419 -11.85 -20.63 17.52
N SER A 420 -12.48 -19.82 16.68
CA SER A 420 -13.00 -18.45 16.90
C SER A 420 -12.02 -17.25 16.87
N VAL A 421 -12.42 -16.20 16.13
CA VAL A 421 -12.26 -14.73 16.33
C VAL A 421 -10.85 -14.11 16.53
N GLY A 422 -9.80 -14.89 16.79
CA GLY A 422 -8.42 -14.41 17.00
C GLY A 422 -7.64 -14.06 15.73
N ALA A 423 -6.46 -13.45 15.90
CA ALA A 423 -5.58 -13.10 14.79
C ALA A 423 -5.05 -14.34 14.06
N ARG A 424 -4.85 -14.24 12.74
CA ARG A 424 -4.43 -15.38 11.91
C ARG A 424 -2.96 -15.77 12.12
N ARG A 425 -2.13 -14.81 12.53
CA ARG A 425 -0.69 -14.93 12.72
C ARG A 425 -0.26 -14.03 13.87
N TYR A 426 0.81 -14.44 14.55
CA TYR A 426 1.41 -13.73 15.66
C TYR A 426 2.91 -13.63 15.45
N CYS A 427 3.49 -12.51 15.87
CA CYS A 427 4.91 -12.39 16.10
C CYS A 427 5.18 -12.41 17.61
N PHE A 428 5.88 -13.46 18.03
CA PHE A 428 6.36 -13.60 19.40
C PHE A 428 7.75 -13.00 19.53
N ILE A 429 7.93 -12.19 20.56
CA ILE A 429 9.18 -11.47 20.82
C ILE A 429 9.73 -11.93 22.16
N TYR A 430 10.99 -12.36 22.17
CA TYR A 430 11.67 -12.97 23.31
C TYR A 430 12.91 -12.18 23.69
N THR A 431 13.14 -12.01 25.00
CA THR A 431 14.46 -11.64 25.53
C THR A 431 14.82 -12.53 26.72
N ARG A 432 16.10 -12.88 26.82
CA ARG A 432 16.63 -13.64 27.94
C ARG A 432 17.20 -12.67 28.98
N SER A 433 16.76 -12.81 30.23
CA SER A 433 17.43 -12.18 31.37
C SER A 433 18.13 -13.27 32.20
N GLY A 434 19.47 -13.31 32.14
CA GLY A 434 20.29 -14.21 32.96
C GLY A 434 21.55 -14.74 32.25
N GLY A 435 22.71 -14.15 32.60
CA GLY A 435 24.07 -14.59 32.28
C GLY A 435 24.84 -13.61 31.38
N GLU A 436 25.78 -12.87 31.97
CA GLU A 436 26.76 -12.02 31.27
C GLU A 436 27.46 -12.75 30.12
N SER A 437 27.84 -11.95 29.12
CA SER A 437 28.78 -12.22 28.05
C SER A 437 29.92 -13.16 28.44
N SER A 438 29.91 -14.39 27.94
CA SER A 438 31.10 -15.23 27.91
C SER A 438 31.96 -14.87 26.69
N MET A 439 32.71 -13.77 26.78
CA MET A 439 33.97 -13.60 26.06
C MET A 439 34.97 -12.91 26.98
N GLY A 440 35.93 -13.70 27.49
CA GLY A 440 37.21 -13.22 28.01
C GLY A 440 37.42 -13.29 29.52
N LEU A 441 37.66 -14.49 30.07
CA LEU A 441 38.43 -14.64 31.31
C LEU A 441 39.58 -15.63 31.06
N SER A 442 40.79 -15.09 30.87
CA SER A 442 42.04 -15.79 31.12
C SER A 442 42.43 -15.57 32.59
N GLN A 443 42.33 -16.66 33.35
CA GLN A 443 43.17 -17.09 34.48
C GLN A 443 43.98 -16.03 35.25
N HIS A 444 43.75 -15.93 36.56
CA HIS A 444 44.68 -16.45 37.57
C HIS A 444 44.02 -16.49 38.96
N ALA A 445 44.50 -17.42 39.78
CA ALA A 445 43.89 -17.93 41.00
C ALA A 445 44.11 -17.03 42.22
N ASP A 446 43.18 -17.05 43.19
CA ASP A 446 43.52 -17.38 44.58
C ASP A 446 42.31 -17.61 45.50
N GLY A 447 42.50 -18.61 46.36
CA GLY A 447 41.86 -18.95 47.64
C GLY A 447 40.53 -18.32 48.12
N ASN A 448 39.60 -19.24 48.41
CA ASN A 448 38.85 -19.34 49.68
C ASN A 448 37.59 -18.46 49.88
N LYS A 449 36.39 -19.04 49.73
CA LYS A 449 35.31 -19.16 50.76
C LYS A 449 33.98 -19.62 50.14
N HIS A 450 33.21 -20.35 50.95
CA HIS A 450 31.94 -21.03 50.63
C HIS A 450 30.95 -20.23 49.77
N GLY A 451 30.72 -20.69 48.54
CA GLY A 451 29.64 -20.24 47.69
C GLY A 451 28.50 -21.27 47.67
N GLY A 452 27.36 -20.93 48.27
CA GLY A 452 26.10 -21.56 47.90
C GLY A 452 25.81 -21.18 46.45
N MET A 453 25.91 -22.15 45.54
CA MET A 453 25.58 -21.99 44.13
C MET A 453 24.06 -21.78 44.02
N GLY A 454 23.60 -20.54 44.16
CA GLY A 454 22.25 -20.16 43.80
C GLY A 454 22.07 -20.43 42.31
N SER A 455 21.23 -21.40 41.97
CA SER A 455 20.82 -21.67 40.59
C SER A 455 20.32 -20.38 39.96
N VAL A 456 21.10 -19.77 39.05
CA VAL A 456 20.68 -18.60 38.29
C VAL A 456 19.53 -19.05 37.39
N SER A 457 18.30 -18.84 37.84
CA SER A 457 17.08 -19.07 37.06
C SER A 457 17.14 -18.19 35.82
N THR A 458 17.35 -18.78 34.65
CA THR A 458 17.21 -18.08 33.38
C THR A 458 15.74 -17.77 33.15
N VAL A 459 15.41 -16.48 33.12
CA VAL A 459 14.05 -16.02 32.84
C VAL A 459 13.97 -15.58 31.39
N LEU A 460 13.01 -16.13 30.66
CA LEU A 460 12.69 -15.75 29.29
C LEU A 460 11.46 -14.86 29.32
N ARG A 461 11.58 -13.63 28.83
CA ARG A 461 10.46 -12.70 28.73
C ARG A 461 9.85 -12.80 27.34
N LEU A 462 8.53 -12.91 27.26
CA LEU A 462 7.79 -13.14 26.03
C LEU A 462 6.72 -12.08 25.83
N SER A 463 6.55 -11.61 24.59
CA SER A 463 5.45 -10.73 24.18
C SER A 463 4.80 -11.09 22.84
N SER A 464 3.49 -10.87 22.84
CA SER A 464 2.45 -10.92 21.83
C SER A 464 2.27 -9.74 20.87
N VAL A 465 2.47 -9.85 19.56
CA VAL A 465 1.94 -8.84 18.61
C VAL A 465 1.33 -9.47 17.35
N THR A 466 0.36 -8.79 16.74
CA THR A 466 -0.45 -9.31 15.63
C THR A 466 -0.25 -8.57 14.30
N GLU A 467 0.22 -7.32 14.33
CA GLU A 467 0.40 -6.49 13.13
C GLU A 467 1.78 -6.67 12.49
N SER A 468 2.85 -6.48 13.28
CA SER A 468 4.25 -6.56 12.82
C SER A 468 5.19 -6.84 14.00
N CYS A 469 6.40 -7.33 13.74
CA CYS A 469 7.44 -7.54 14.75
C CYS A 469 8.10 -6.21 15.18
N HIS A 470 7.39 -5.40 15.96
CA HIS A 470 7.87 -4.08 16.34
C HIS A 470 9.02 -4.12 17.36
N ARG A 471 10.04 -3.27 17.15
CA ARG A 471 11.23 -3.16 18.01
C ARG A 471 11.00 -2.39 19.31
N ASN A 472 9.91 -1.64 19.39
CA ASN A 472 9.53 -0.88 20.59
C ASN A 472 8.78 -1.74 21.63
N ILE A 473 8.56 -3.02 21.35
CA ILE A 473 7.97 -3.96 22.29
C ILE A 473 9.03 -4.33 23.33
N ASN A 474 8.66 -4.20 24.60
CA ASN A 474 9.45 -4.63 25.74
C ASN A 474 8.93 -6.00 26.18
N PRO A 475 9.64 -7.10 25.87
CA PRO A 475 9.15 -8.44 26.15
C PRO A 475 8.84 -8.65 27.63
N GLY A 476 7.71 -9.30 27.92
CA GLY A 476 7.21 -9.52 29.28
C GLY A 476 6.46 -8.31 29.89
N VAL A 477 6.38 -7.18 29.18
CA VAL A 477 5.68 -5.97 29.67
C VAL A 477 4.62 -5.48 28.69
N THR A 478 4.99 -5.24 27.43
CA THR A 478 4.10 -4.66 26.41
C THR A 478 3.75 -5.66 25.31
N GLY A 479 2.66 -5.40 24.58
CA GLY A 479 2.08 -6.31 23.59
C GLY A 479 0.67 -6.75 23.98
N ALA A 480 0.00 -7.48 23.08
CA ALA A 480 -1.33 -8.01 23.30
C ALA A 480 -1.36 -9.00 24.49
N TRP A 481 -0.27 -9.76 24.67
CA TRP A 481 -0.07 -10.69 25.78
C TRP A 481 1.41 -10.75 26.11
N ALA A 482 1.79 -10.58 27.37
CA ALA A 482 3.19 -10.58 27.78
C ALA A 482 3.41 -11.33 29.10
N PHE A 483 4.49 -12.10 29.18
CA PHE A 483 4.76 -13.02 30.28
C PHE A 483 6.25 -13.11 30.62
N ASN A 484 6.51 -13.57 31.84
CA ASN A 484 7.81 -14.07 32.25
C ASN A 484 7.74 -15.60 32.37
N LEU A 485 8.69 -16.26 31.70
CA LEU A 485 8.79 -17.71 31.62
C LEU A 485 10.02 -18.16 32.41
N THR A 486 9.81 -19.04 33.39
CA THR A 486 10.88 -19.71 34.12
C THR A 486 11.01 -21.13 33.59
N ILE A 487 12.22 -21.53 33.20
CA ILE A 487 12.47 -22.87 32.67
C ILE A 487 12.41 -23.91 33.81
N ASN A 488 11.62 -24.97 33.61
CA ASN A 488 11.45 -26.08 34.55
C ASN A 488 12.12 -27.38 34.05
N GLY A 489 12.61 -27.38 32.82
CA GLY A 489 13.30 -28.51 32.17
C GLY A 489 13.37 -28.30 30.66
N VAL A 490 14.37 -28.89 30.01
CA VAL A 490 14.51 -28.94 28.54
C VAL A 490 13.90 -30.24 28.03
#